data_AF-A0A8I6XMD6-F1
#
_entry.id   AF-A0A8I6XMD6-F1
#
_cell.length_a   1.000
_cell.length_b   1.000
_cell.length_c   1.000
_cell.angle_alpha   90.00
_cell.angle_beta   90.00
_cell.angle_gamma   90.00
#
_symmetry.space_group_name_H-M   'P 1'
#
loop_
_entity.id
_entity.type
_entity.pdbx_description
1 polymer ?
#
loop_
_entity_poly.entity_id
_entity_poly.type
_entity_poly.pdbx_seq_one_letter_code
_entity_poly.pdbx_strand_id
1 'polypeptide(L)'
;MADAVTALYGRTKADKASGPKQKQAREAVTTLLLMVNEATRFQTVSGFVAGLLHPKAVEKKSGKIDNEMKAQVNGWQDLSAALLKTDVKPAPGKSPAMFTPIEKMGVRTAEQAAATLGILLFVELPGGLTVAKALDLFHESGGK
;
A
#
# COMPACT_ATOMS: atom_id res chain seq x y z
N MET A 1 -4.84 -16.54 3.93
CA MET A 1 -3.41 -16.68 3.59
C MET A 1 -2.97 -18.13 3.39
N ALA A 2 -3.13 -19.03 4.37
CA ALA A 2 -2.62 -20.41 4.27
C ALA A 2 -3.06 -21.14 2.98
N ASP A 3 -4.36 -21.13 2.66
CA ASP A 3 -4.87 -21.79 1.44
C ASP A 3 -4.30 -21.17 0.15
N ALA A 4 -4.06 -19.86 0.14
CA ALA A 4 -3.45 -19.17 -0.98
C ALA A 4 -1.99 -19.58 -1.18
N VAL A 5 -1.24 -19.74 -0.08
CA VAL A 5 0.14 -20.25 -0.10
C VAL A 5 0.15 -21.67 -0.65
N THR A 6 -0.69 -22.57 -0.12
CA THR A 6 -0.79 -23.95 -0.60
C THR A 6 -1.16 -24.03 -2.08
N ALA A 7 -2.14 -23.24 -2.52
CA ALA A 7 -2.62 -23.25 -3.90
C ALA A 7 -1.56 -22.79 -4.90
N LEU A 8 -0.73 -21.80 -4.55
CA LEU A 8 0.33 -21.30 -5.43
C LEU A 8 1.59 -22.14 -5.34
N TYR A 9 1.98 -22.59 -4.15
CA TYR A 9 3.14 -23.45 -3.94
C TYR A 9 2.98 -24.81 -4.63
N GLY A 10 1.80 -25.42 -4.53
CA GLY A 10 1.50 -26.71 -5.16
C GLY A 10 1.14 -26.63 -6.64
N ARG A 11 1.17 -25.45 -7.26
CA ARG A 11 0.74 -25.27 -8.64
C ARG A 11 1.77 -25.85 -9.62
N THR A 12 1.30 -26.64 -10.57
CA THR A 12 2.11 -27.27 -11.62
C THR A 12 1.88 -26.62 -12.99
N LYS A 13 2.73 -26.96 -13.98
CA LYS A 13 2.54 -26.48 -15.36
C LYS A 13 1.22 -26.95 -15.98
N ALA A 14 0.74 -28.15 -15.62
CA ALA A 14 -0.50 -28.72 -16.13
C ALA A 14 -1.74 -27.89 -15.71
N ASP A 15 -1.68 -27.23 -14.55
CA ASP A 15 -2.78 -26.40 -14.03
C ASP A 15 -3.07 -25.16 -14.89
N LYS A 16 -2.18 -24.78 -15.82
CA LYS A 16 -2.35 -23.61 -16.68
C LYS A 16 -3.54 -23.75 -17.63
N ALA A 17 -3.80 -24.95 -18.14
CA ALA A 17 -4.89 -25.21 -19.07
C ALA A 17 -6.25 -25.34 -18.36
N SER A 18 -6.27 -25.46 -17.03
CA SER A 18 -7.49 -25.68 -16.25
C SER A 18 -8.13 -24.36 -15.82
N GLY A 19 -9.30 -24.05 -16.35
CA GLY A 19 -10.10 -22.86 -15.98
C GLY A 19 -10.33 -22.73 -14.47
N PRO A 20 -10.78 -23.78 -13.75
CA PRO A 20 -10.90 -23.77 -12.30
C PRO A 20 -9.59 -23.47 -11.56
N LYS A 21 -8.48 -24.06 -12.00
CA LYS A 21 -7.16 -23.79 -11.39
C LYS A 21 -6.66 -22.37 -11.67
N GLN A 22 -6.99 -21.79 -12.82
CA GLN A 22 -6.72 -20.38 -13.11
C GLN A 22 -7.51 -19.45 -12.18
N LYS A 23 -8.78 -19.77 -11.90
CA LYS A 23 -9.60 -18.99 -10.94
C LYS A 23 -9.01 -19.07 -9.54
N GLN A 24 -8.70 -20.28 -9.06
CA GLN A 24 -8.07 -20.49 -7.75
C GLN A 24 -6.74 -19.73 -7.63
N ALA A 25 -5.90 -19.74 -8.68
CA ALA A 25 -4.65 -19.00 -8.69
C ALA A 25 -4.86 -17.48 -8.61
N ARG A 26 -5.84 -16.92 -9.34
CA ARG A 26 -6.17 -15.49 -9.25
C ARG A 26 -6.63 -15.09 -7.84
N GLU A 27 -7.51 -15.89 -7.24
CA GLU A 27 -7.99 -15.64 -5.87
C GLU A 27 -6.86 -15.73 -4.83
N ALA A 28 -5.95 -16.70 -5.00
CA ALA A 28 -4.78 -16.86 -4.15
C ALA A 28 -3.81 -15.66 -4.29
N VAL A 29 -3.53 -15.21 -5.52
CA VAL A 29 -2.70 -14.03 -5.77
C VAL A 29 -3.32 -12.78 -5.15
N THR A 30 -4.63 -12.54 -5.33
CA THR A 30 -5.31 -11.40 -4.71
C THR A 30 -5.23 -11.44 -3.18
N THR A 31 -5.38 -12.63 -2.58
CA THR A 31 -5.23 -12.81 -1.14
C THR A 31 -3.83 -12.39 -0.66
N LEU A 32 -2.79 -12.81 -1.37
CA LEU A 32 -1.41 -12.47 -1.00
C LEU A 32 -1.08 -11.00 -1.29
N LEU A 33 -1.56 -10.42 -2.39
CA LEU A 33 -1.39 -8.99 -2.69
C LEU A 33 -1.94 -8.14 -1.55
N LEU A 34 -3.15 -8.42 -1.05
CA LEU A 34 -3.73 -7.67 0.06
C LEU A 34 -2.96 -7.88 1.37
N MET A 35 -2.66 -9.13 1.73
CA MET A 35 -2.06 -9.47 3.04
C MET A 35 -0.55 -9.26 3.11
N VAL A 36 0.12 -8.97 1.99
CA VAL A 36 1.56 -8.73 1.92
C VAL A 36 1.85 -7.36 1.32
N ASN A 37 1.52 -7.15 0.04
CA ASN A 37 1.89 -5.92 -0.67
C ASN A 37 1.10 -4.71 -0.17
N GLU A 38 -0.23 -4.80 -0.08
CA GLU A 38 -1.04 -3.67 0.40
C GLU A 38 -0.85 -3.44 1.90
N ALA A 39 -0.66 -4.50 2.69
CA ALA A 39 -0.25 -4.39 4.09
C ALA A 39 1.11 -3.69 4.28
N THR A 40 2.05 -3.87 3.34
CA THR A 40 3.32 -3.12 3.35
C THR A 40 3.11 -1.65 3.00
N ARG A 41 2.28 -1.37 1.99
CA ARG A 41 2.00 -0.01 1.52
C ARG A 41 1.20 0.81 2.52
N PHE A 42 0.31 0.18 3.29
CA PHE A 42 -0.66 0.87 4.16
C PHE A 42 -0.71 0.30 5.57
N GLN A 43 -0.54 1.17 6.57
CA GLN A 43 -0.69 0.82 7.98
C GLN A 43 -2.13 0.41 8.31
N THR A 44 -3.13 1.00 7.63
CA THR A 44 -4.55 0.63 7.76
C THR A 44 -4.78 -0.83 7.38
N VAL A 45 -4.22 -1.27 6.25
CA VAL A 45 -4.36 -2.65 5.77
C VAL A 45 -3.57 -3.63 6.65
N SER A 46 -2.35 -3.31 7.06
CA SER A 46 -1.60 -4.19 7.96
C SER A 46 -2.25 -4.29 9.35
N GLY A 47 -2.75 -3.19 9.90
CA GLY A 47 -3.52 -3.17 11.14
C GLY A 47 -4.80 -4.01 11.05
N PHE A 48 -5.55 -3.88 9.95
CA PHE A 48 -6.72 -4.71 9.68
C PHE A 48 -6.38 -6.21 9.60
N VAL A 49 -5.34 -6.56 8.84
CA VAL A 49 -4.89 -7.96 8.71
C VAL A 49 -4.43 -8.51 10.06
N ALA A 50 -3.62 -7.76 10.81
CA ALA A 50 -3.14 -8.16 12.12
C ALA A 50 -4.31 -8.39 13.10
N GLY A 51 -5.34 -7.53 13.04
CA GLY A 51 -6.57 -7.67 13.83
C GLY A 51 -7.38 -8.94 13.53
N LEU A 52 -7.13 -9.62 12.40
CA LEU A 52 -7.74 -10.90 12.06
C LEU A 52 -6.89 -12.12 12.49
N LEU A 53 -5.65 -11.90 12.94
CA LEU A 53 -4.76 -12.96 13.41
C LEU A 53 -4.96 -13.16 14.92
N HIS A 54 -5.43 -14.33 15.30
CA HIS A 54 -5.73 -14.66 16.70
C HIS A 54 -5.09 -15.99 17.14
N PRO A 55 -4.87 -16.20 18.45
CA PRO A 55 -4.48 -17.49 18.98
C PRO A 55 -5.47 -18.60 18.62
N LYS A 56 -5.01 -19.86 18.61
CA LYS A 56 -5.82 -21.03 18.22
C LYS A 56 -7.09 -21.23 19.05
N ALA A 57 -7.12 -20.71 20.28
CA ALA A 57 -8.27 -20.81 21.18
C ALA A 57 -9.43 -19.87 20.79
N VAL A 58 -9.16 -18.87 19.94
CA VAL A 58 -10.17 -17.95 19.42
C VAL A 58 -10.79 -18.54 18.16
N GLU A 59 -12.09 -18.35 17.98
CA GLU A 59 -12.78 -18.76 16.76
C GLU A 59 -12.15 -18.13 15.51
N LYS A 60 -12.19 -18.88 14.39
CA LYS A 60 -11.64 -18.43 13.11
C LYS A 60 -12.41 -17.19 12.65
N LYS A 61 -11.68 -16.10 12.39
CA LYS A 61 -12.25 -14.87 11.82
C LYS A 61 -11.80 -14.66 10.38
N SER A 62 -12.65 -14.00 9.61
CA SER A 62 -12.37 -13.46 8.29
C SER A 62 -13.04 -12.11 8.14
N GLY A 63 -12.48 -11.23 7.33
CA GLY A 63 -13.04 -9.90 7.08
C GLY A 63 -12.78 -9.44 5.65
N LYS A 64 -13.48 -8.38 5.26
CA LYS A 64 -13.24 -7.64 4.02
C LYS A 64 -12.86 -6.21 4.39
N ILE A 65 -11.95 -5.62 3.64
CA ILE A 65 -11.64 -4.19 3.77
C ILE A 65 -12.87 -3.35 3.45
N ASP A 66 -12.96 -2.18 4.06
CA ASP A 66 -14.00 -1.18 3.82
C ASP A 66 -13.70 -0.34 2.56
N ASN A 67 -14.54 0.67 2.32
CA ASN A 67 -14.44 1.52 1.14
C ASN A 67 -13.24 2.45 1.20
N GLU A 68 -12.88 2.93 2.38
CA GLU A 68 -11.75 3.81 2.65
C GLU A 68 -10.44 3.09 2.34
N MET A 69 -10.22 1.90 2.91
CA MET A 69 -9.05 1.07 2.60
C MET A 69 -9.00 0.67 1.13
N LYS A 70 -10.16 0.39 0.51
CA LYS A 70 -10.22 0.13 -0.94
C LYS A 70 -9.79 1.36 -1.75
N ALA A 71 -10.20 2.56 -1.36
CA ALA A 71 -9.81 3.79 -2.04
C ALA A 71 -8.32 4.08 -1.85
N GLN A 72 -7.76 3.80 -0.67
CA GLN A 72 -6.32 3.90 -0.38
C GLN A 72 -5.53 2.97 -1.31
N VAL A 73 -5.87 1.67 -1.35
CA VAL A 73 -5.21 0.68 -2.22
C VAL A 73 -5.25 1.10 -3.69
N ASN A 74 -6.40 1.59 -4.18
CA ASN A 74 -6.55 2.04 -5.56
C ASN A 74 -5.84 3.37 -5.87
N GLY A 75 -5.38 4.11 -4.86
CA GLY A 75 -4.82 5.45 -4.98
C GLY A 75 -3.51 5.64 -4.21
N TRP A 76 -2.66 4.61 -4.14
CA TRP A 76 -1.39 4.68 -3.41
C TRP A 76 -0.50 5.82 -3.90
N GLN A 77 -0.40 6.01 -5.21
CA GLN A 77 0.35 7.11 -5.81
C GLN A 77 -0.27 8.47 -5.45
N ASP A 78 -1.59 8.60 -5.51
CA ASP A 78 -2.30 9.85 -5.19
C ASP A 78 -2.03 10.27 -3.74
N LEU A 79 -2.15 9.34 -2.79
CA LEU A 79 -1.93 9.63 -1.38
C LEU A 79 -0.46 9.93 -1.09
N SER A 80 0.47 9.19 -1.72
CA SER A 80 1.92 9.45 -1.60
C SER A 80 2.27 10.84 -2.13
N ALA A 81 1.75 11.22 -3.30
CA ALA A 81 1.96 12.53 -3.90
C ALA A 81 1.37 13.66 -3.06
N ALA A 82 0.16 13.47 -2.51
CA ALA A 82 -0.49 14.46 -1.66
C ALA A 82 0.34 14.77 -0.40
N LEU A 83 0.95 13.74 0.20
CA LEU A 83 1.84 13.92 1.35
C LEU A 83 3.19 14.52 0.95
N LEU A 84 3.87 14.01 -0.08
CA LEU A 84 5.16 14.56 -0.55
C LEU A 84 5.06 16.04 -0.96
N LYS A 85 3.89 16.50 -1.41
CA LYS A 85 3.66 17.92 -1.75
C LYS A 85 3.81 18.85 -0.55
N THR A 86 3.51 18.39 0.67
CA THR A 86 3.64 19.22 1.88
C THR A 86 5.09 19.44 2.30
N ASP A 87 6.01 18.58 1.83
CA ASP A 87 7.45 18.67 2.13
C ASP A 87 8.19 19.64 1.19
N VAL A 88 7.53 20.11 0.13
CA VAL A 88 8.14 21.05 -0.80
C VAL A 88 8.37 22.39 -0.11
N LYS A 89 9.65 22.78 0.01
CA LYS A 89 10.05 24.06 0.57
C LYS A 89 9.40 25.21 -0.23
N PRO A 90 8.66 26.13 0.42
CA PRO A 90 8.05 27.24 -0.28
C PRO A 90 9.11 28.23 -0.77
N ALA A 91 8.78 28.96 -1.84
CA ALA A 91 9.60 30.08 -2.28
C ALA A 91 9.68 31.16 -1.19
N PRO A 92 10.75 31.98 -1.13
CA PRO A 92 10.87 33.05 -0.15
C PRO A 92 9.63 33.96 -0.13
N GLY A 93 9.08 34.21 1.06
CA GLY A 93 7.86 35.01 1.23
C GLY A 93 6.55 34.31 0.90
N LYS A 94 6.56 33.02 0.55
CA LYS A 94 5.34 32.21 0.37
C LYS A 94 5.11 31.27 1.56
N SER A 95 3.83 30.98 1.83
CA SER A 95 3.43 29.99 2.83
C SER A 95 3.74 28.57 2.37
N PRO A 96 4.01 27.62 3.30
CA PRO A 96 4.12 26.20 2.98
C PRO A 96 2.87 25.63 2.31
N ALA A 97 3.04 24.57 1.53
CA ALA A 97 1.92 23.85 0.94
C ALA A 97 1.12 23.12 2.03
N MET A 98 -0.20 23.30 2.04
CA MET A 98 -1.10 22.57 2.93
C MET A 98 -1.57 21.28 2.28
N PHE A 99 -1.77 20.24 3.09
CA PHE A 99 -2.36 18.99 2.64
C PHE A 99 -3.76 19.22 2.10
N THR A 100 -4.08 18.61 0.95
CA THR A 100 -5.43 18.67 0.37
C THR A 100 -6.16 17.37 0.73
N PRO A 101 -7.30 17.43 1.43
CA PRO A 101 -8.07 16.26 1.82
C PRO A 101 -8.42 15.34 0.64
N ILE A 102 -8.34 14.03 0.88
CA ILE A 102 -8.83 12.98 -0.01
C ILE A 102 -9.97 12.25 0.71
N GLU A 103 -11.16 12.85 0.70
CA GLU A 103 -12.32 12.39 1.48
C GLU A 103 -12.68 10.94 1.23
N LYS A 104 -12.58 10.44 -0.02
CA LYS A 104 -12.86 9.04 -0.37
C LYS A 104 -11.97 8.01 0.34
N MET A 105 -10.80 8.44 0.85
CA MET A 105 -9.87 7.61 1.60
C MET A 105 -10.01 7.80 3.12
N GLY A 106 -10.89 8.71 3.57
CA GLY A 106 -10.97 9.11 4.97
C GLY A 106 -9.78 9.92 5.47
N VAL A 107 -8.97 10.51 4.58
CA VAL A 107 -7.73 11.23 4.92
C VAL A 107 -7.89 12.73 4.68
N ARG A 108 -7.87 13.52 5.75
CA ARG A 108 -8.09 14.97 5.73
C ARG A 108 -6.85 15.80 6.04
N THR A 109 -5.87 15.22 6.73
CA THR A 109 -4.66 15.95 7.15
C THR A 109 -3.39 15.19 6.77
N ALA A 110 -2.25 15.88 6.81
CA ALA A 110 -0.95 15.28 6.56
C ALA A 110 -0.63 14.20 7.61
N GLU A 111 -1.01 14.42 8.87
CA GLU A 111 -0.83 13.46 9.96
C GLU A 111 -1.63 12.18 9.70
N GLN A 112 -2.87 12.31 9.21
CA GLN A 112 -3.68 11.15 8.83
C GLN A 112 -3.08 10.42 7.62
N ALA A 113 -2.52 11.14 6.65
CA ALA A 113 -1.84 10.53 5.51
C ALA A 113 -0.61 9.74 5.96
N ALA A 114 0.22 10.32 6.83
CA ALA A 114 1.40 9.68 7.41
C ALA A 114 1.04 8.46 8.28
N ALA A 115 -0.07 8.51 9.03
CA ALA A 115 -0.59 7.37 9.78
C ALA A 115 -1.24 6.29 8.88
N THR A 116 -1.60 6.62 7.64
CA THR A 116 -2.20 5.68 6.68
C THR A 116 -1.14 4.95 5.86
N LEU A 117 -0.09 5.66 5.43
CA LEU A 117 0.98 5.12 4.59
C LEU A 117 1.98 4.32 5.44
N GLY A 118 2.14 3.03 5.12
CA GLY A 118 3.22 2.21 5.65
C GLY A 118 4.56 2.57 5.00
N ILE A 119 4.52 2.77 3.68
CA ILE A 119 5.62 3.33 2.90
C ILE A 119 5.06 4.14 1.71
N LEU A 120 5.72 5.25 1.40
CA LEU A 120 5.36 6.10 0.27
C LEU A 120 5.91 5.52 -1.04
N LEU A 121 5.14 5.65 -2.11
CA LEU A 121 5.70 5.58 -3.45
C LEU A 121 6.41 6.90 -3.76
N PHE A 122 7.61 6.83 -4.33
CA PHE A 122 8.28 8.03 -4.85
C PHE A 122 7.46 8.62 -6.00
N VAL A 123 7.16 9.92 -5.93
CA VAL A 123 6.49 10.67 -7.00
C VAL A 123 7.25 11.96 -7.22
N GLU A 124 7.65 12.20 -8.47
CA GLU A 124 8.28 13.47 -8.85
C GLU A 124 7.23 14.58 -8.88
N LEU A 125 7.44 15.62 -8.07
CA LEU A 125 6.53 16.75 -7.90
C LEU A 125 7.23 18.07 -8.21
N PRO A 126 6.50 19.11 -8.66
CA PRO A 126 7.07 20.44 -8.82
C PRO A 126 7.70 20.96 -7.52
N GLY A 127 9.00 21.26 -7.56
CA GLY A 127 9.77 21.72 -6.40
C GLY A 127 10.23 20.62 -5.43
N GLY A 128 9.85 19.36 -5.68
CA GLY A 128 10.35 18.19 -4.97
C GLY A 128 11.65 17.64 -5.56
N LEU A 129 12.04 16.45 -5.10
CA LEU A 129 13.16 15.70 -5.68
C LEU A 129 12.78 15.16 -7.06
N THR A 130 13.73 15.18 -7.99
CA THR A 130 13.65 14.43 -9.25
C THR A 130 14.02 12.97 -9.02
N VAL A 131 13.63 12.08 -9.93
CA VAL A 131 14.04 10.66 -9.91
C VAL A 131 15.56 10.53 -9.79
N ALA A 132 16.30 11.26 -10.64
CA ALA A 132 17.76 11.21 -10.65
C ALA A 132 18.35 11.62 -9.29
N LYS A 133 17.90 12.74 -8.72
CA LYS A 133 18.44 13.21 -7.44
C LYS A 133 18.06 12.29 -6.28
N ALA A 134 16.85 11.73 -6.29
CA ALA A 134 16.43 10.77 -5.27
C ALA A 134 17.27 9.48 -5.33
N LEU A 135 17.58 8.98 -6.52
CA LEU A 135 18.46 7.83 -6.70
C LEU A 135 19.92 8.13 -6.31
N ASP A 136 20.44 9.32 -6.63
CA ASP A 136 21.78 9.74 -6.19
C ASP A 136 21.87 9.72 -4.66
N LEU A 137 20.89 10.31 -3.97
CA LEU A 137 20.83 10.30 -2.50
C LEU A 137 20.69 8.88 -1.95
N PHE A 138 19.93 8.02 -2.62
CA PHE A 138 19.78 6.62 -2.23
C PHE A 138 21.11 5.87 -2.33
N HIS A 139 21.87 6.04 -3.41
CA HIS A 139 23.18 5.41 -3.57
C HIS A 139 24.23 6.00 -2.62
N GLU A 140 24.25 7.33 -2.43
CA GLU A 140 25.14 8.03 -1.50
C GLU A 140 24.93 7.55 -0.04
N SER A 141 23.70 7.17 0.31
CA SER A 141 23.36 6.61 1.62
C SER A 141 23.52 5.09 1.73
N GLY A 142 24.06 4.42 0.71
CA GLY A 142 24.36 2.98 0.71
C GLY A 142 23.21 2.07 0.27
N GLY A 143 22.17 2.64 -0.35
CA GLY A 143 21.10 1.92 -1.02
C GLY A 143 21.59 1.05 -2.17
N LYS A 144 20.86 -0.02 -2.48
CA LYS A 144 21.18 -1.03 -3.49
C LYS A 144 20.01 -1.28 -4.43
#